data_AF-A0A3L8PN29-F1
#
_entry.id   AF-A0A3L8PN29-F1
#
_cell.length_a   1.000
_cell.length_b   1.000
_cell.length_c   1.000
_cell.angle_alpha   90.00
_cell.angle_beta   90.00
_cell.angle_gamma   90.00
#
_symmetry.space_group_name_H-M   'P 1'
#
loop_
_entity.id
_entity.type
_entity.pdbx_description
1 polymer ?
#
loop_
_entity_poly.entity_id
_entity_poly.type
_entity_poly.pdbx_seq_one_letter_code
_entity_poly.pdbx_strand_id
1 'polypeptide(L)'
;MGPAAGGDRLVTGDDRGLRAVLRVRDVRERDGRLGVRSALTEQVEARRRRERFEASQSLVADDSGAGFAAALQLGALVGERVAEARADESRASTAVDHARDHLVAARRQVQTVEALLVRRAERRREALRRQEQRELDDLAAQRWIRGQEEGR
;
A
#
# COMPACT_ATOMS: atom_id res chain seq x y z
N MET A 1 -34.43 -23.67 27.64
CA MET A 1 -34.27 -22.25 27.20
C MET A 1 -32.78 -22.04 26.93
N GLY A 2 -32.34 -22.18 25.67
CA GLY A 2 -30.91 -22.22 25.31
C GLY A 2 -30.36 -20.83 24.97
N PRO A 3 -29.20 -20.40 25.50
CA PRO A 3 -28.71 -19.04 25.24
C PRO A 3 -27.85 -18.96 23.97
N ALA A 4 -28.19 -17.98 23.13
CA ALA A 4 -27.29 -17.04 22.45
C ALA A 4 -26.00 -17.52 21.73
N ALA A 5 -25.94 -18.73 21.18
CA ALA A 5 -24.79 -19.19 20.37
C ALA A 5 -24.65 -18.54 18.96
N GLY A 6 -25.52 -17.59 18.60
CA GLY A 6 -25.59 -17.00 17.26
C GLY A 6 -24.59 -15.87 16.98
N GLY A 7 -24.18 -15.11 17.99
CA GLY A 7 -23.36 -13.91 17.81
C GLY A 7 -21.89 -14.20 17.48
N ASP A 8 -21.32 -15.22 18.12
CA ASP A 8 -19.88 -15.49 18.04
C ASP A 8 -19.46 -16.14 16.70
N ARG A 9 -20.37 -16.90 16.06
CA ARG A 9 -20.15 -17.53 14.76
C ARG A 9 -20.14 -16.54 13.59
N LEU A 10 -20.96 -15.49 13.65
CA LEU A 10 -21.00 -14.45 12.61
C LEU A 10 -19.77 -13.52 12.71
N VAL A 11 -19.36 -13.17 13.93
CA VAL A 11 -18.19 -12.32 14.18
C VAL A 11 -16.88 -13.01 13.76
N THR A 12 -16.76 -14.32 13.96
CA THR A 12 -15.59 -15.09 13.51
C THR A 12 -15.55 -15.29 11.99
N GLY A 13 -16.71 -15.37 11.33
CA GLY A 13 -16.82 -15.40 9.87
C GLY A 13 -16.33 -14.11 9.21
N ASP A 14 -16.77 -12.96 9.71
CA ASP A 14 -16.35 -11.65 9.20
C ASP A 14 -14.83 -11.43 9.38
N ASP A 15 -14.26 -11.85 10.50
CA ASP A 15 -12.82 -11.71 10.75
C ASP A 15 -11.99 -12.62 9.84
N ARG A 16 -12.50 -13.81 9.48
CA ARG A 16 -11.87 -14.66 8.45
C ARG A 16 -11.90 -13.96 7.09
N GLY A 17 -13.02 -13.33 6.75
CA GLY A 17 -13.15 -12.52 5.54
C GLY A 17 -12.17 -11.34 5.52
N LEU A 18 -12.10 -10.56 6.59
CA LEU A 18 -11.16 -9.44 6.73
C LEU A 18 -9.70 -9.90 6.68
N ARG A 19 -9.35 -11.04 7.27
CA ARG A 19 -8.00 -11.62 7.16
C ARG A 19 -7.68 -12.06 5.74
N ALA A 20 -8.65 -12.58 4.98
CA ALA A 20 -8.46 -12.89 3.57
C ALA A 20 -8.22 -11.62 2.74
N VAL A 21 -9.01 -10.57 2.99
CA VAL A 21 -8.81 -9.25 2.37
C VAL A 21 -7.43 -8.69 2.71
N LEU A 22 -7.00 -8.78 3.97
CA LEU A 22 -5.69 -8.35 4.41
C LEU A 22 -4.58 -9.04 3.62
N ARG A 23 -4.63 -10.38 3.49
CA ARG A 23 -3.64 -11.14 2.69
C ARG A 23 -3.56 -10.65 1.24
N VAL A 24 -4.72 -10.41 0.59
CA VAL A 24 -4.74 -9.91 -0.80
C VAL A 24 -4.19 -8.49 -0.87
N ARG A 25 -4.50 -7.63 0.10
CA ARG A 25 -4.01 -6.26 0.16
C ARG A 25 -2.50 -6.21 0.42
N ASP A 26 -1.96 -7.10 1.25
CA ASP A 26 -0.52 -7.23 1.47
C ASP A 26 0.22 -7.62 0.19
N VAL A 27 -0.34 -8.56 -0.59
CA VAL A 27 0.22 -8.93 -1.90
C VAL A 27 0.21 -7.70 -2.82
N ARG A 28 -0.92 -6.98 -2.92
CA ARG A 28 -1.00 -5.75 -3.72
C ARG A 28 -0.02 -4.66 -3.26
N GLU A 29 0.26 -4.56 -1.96
CA GLU A 29 1.24 -3.62 -1.43
C GLU A 29 2.66 -4.01 -1.84
N ARG A 30 2.99 -5.31 -1.80
CA ARG A 30 4.27 -5.84 -2.30
C ARG A 30 4.42 -5.64 -3.81
N ASP A 31 3.38 -5.92 -4.58
CA ASP A 31 3.35 -5.68 -6.03
C ASP A 31 3.51 -4.19 -6.33
N GLY A 32 2.87 -3.31 -5.54
CA GLY A 32 3.06 -1.87 -5.64
C GLY A 32 4.51 -1.42 -5.41
N ARG A 33 5.24 -2.06 -4.48
CA ARG A 33 6.68 -1.79 -4.28
C ARG A 33 7.50 -2.21 -5.50
N LEU A 34 7.17 -3.34 -6.12
CA LEU A 34 7.81 -3.79 -7.36
C LEU A 34 7.50 -2.82 -8.52
N GLY A 35 6.25 -2.35 -8.63
CA GLY A 35 5.84 -1.36 -9.61
C GLY A 35 6.61 -0.05 -9.49
N VAL A 36 6.77 0.48 -8.27
CA VAL A 36 7.61 1.68 -8.02
C VAL A 36 9.06 1.43 -8.42
N ARG A 37 9.61 0.25 -8.12
CA ARG A 37 10.99 -0.08 -8.51
C ARG A 37 11.14 -0.12 -10.03
N SER A 38 10.21 -0.74 -10.75
CA SER A 38 10.19 -0.79 -12.22
C SER A 38 10.14 0.62 -12.81
N ALA A 39 9.19 1.44 -12.35
CA ALA A 39 9.03 2.81 -12.84
C ALA A 39 10.29 3.67 -12.59
N LEU A 40 10.95 3.51 -11.44
CA LEU A 40 12.22 4.21 -11.16
C LEU A 40 13.34 3.74 -12.09
N THR A 41 13.43 2.45 -12.39
CA THR A 41 14.39 1.93 -13.37
C THR A 41 14.13 2.52 -14.75
N GLU A 42 12.88 2.53 -15.21
CA GLU A 42 12.48 3.11 -16.49
C GLU A 42 12.78 4.60 -16.57
N GLN A 43 12.54 5.37 -15.50
CA GLN A 43 12.89 6.79 -15.42
C GLN A 43 14.40 7.02 -15.54
N VAL A 44 15.22 6.22 -14.84
CA VAL A 44 16.68 6.32 -14.93
C VAL A 44 17.16 5.99 -16.36
N GLU A 45 16.57 4.99 -17.00
CA GLU A 45 16.90 4.65 -18.39
C GLU A 45 16.48 5.73 -19.38
N ALA A 46 15.29 6.31 -19.22
CA ALA A 46 14.81 7.42 -20.03
C ALA A 46 15.73 8.65 -19.91
N ARG A 47 16.10 9.00 -18.68
CA ARG A 47 17.07 10.08 -18.42
C ARG A 47 18.42 9.81 -19.08
N ARG A 48 18.96 8.60 -18.95
CA ARG A 48 20.21 8.21 -19.62
C ARG A 48 20.12 8.30 -21.14
N ARG A 49 18.97 7.94 -21.73
CA ARG A 49 18.75 8.10 -23.17
C ARG A 49 18.75 9.57 -23.57
N ARG A 50 18.07 10.44 -22.82
CA ARG A 50 18.10 11.90 -23.05
C ARG A 50 19.52 12.44 -22.98
N GLU A 51 20.27 12.12 -21.93
CA GLU A 51 21.66 12.56 -21.75
C GLU A 51 22.57 12.16 -22.92
N ARG A 52 22.39 10.94 -23.47
CA ARG A 52 23.14 10.50 -24.66
C ARG A 52 22.79 11.30 -25.90
N PHE A 53 21.51 11.58 -26.15
CA PHE A 53 21.11 12.39 -27.31
C PHE A 53 21.55 13.84 -27.17
N GLU A 54 21.47 14.43 -25.98
CA GLU A 54 21.99 15.79 -25.73
C GLU A 54 23.51 15.86 -25.93
N ALA A 55 24.26 14.85 -25.50
CA ALA A 55 25.69 14.77 -25.78
C ALA A 55 25.97 14.67 -27.29
N SER A 56 25.18 13.90 -28.04
CA SER A 56 25.31 13.82 -29.51
C SER A 56 25.00 15.13 -30.22
N GLN A 57 24.08 15.94 -29.66
CA GLN A 57 23.75 17.26 -30.19
C GLN A 57 24.93 18.23 -30.08
N SER A 58 25.67 18.19 -28.96
CA SER A 58 26.89 19.00 -28.77
C SER A 58 27.97 18.66 -29.80
N LEU A 59 28.14 17.37 -30.14
CA LEU A 59 29.14 16.93 -31.10
C LEU A 59 28.85 17.40 -32.53
N VAL A 60 27.57 17.45 -32.93
CA VAL A 60 27.16 17.96 -34.25
C VAL A 60 27.39 19.47 -34.37
N ALA A 61 27.34 20.22 -33.27
CA ALA A 61 27.61 21.65 -33.27
C ALA A 61 29.10 22.00 -33.45
N ASP A 62 30.01 21.16 -32.93
CA ASP A 62 31.46 21.42 -32.96
C ASP A 62 32.14 20.98 -34.28
N ASP A 63 31.62 19.97 -35.00
CA ASP A 63 32.25 19.37 -36.19
C ASP A 63 31.79 19.98 -37.54
N SER A 64 31.54 21.28 -37.58
CA SER A 64 30.96 21.98 -38.76
C SER A 64 31.93 22.19 -39.94
N GLY A 65 32.80 21.21 -40.21
CA GLY A 65 33.56 21.08 -41.46
C GLY A 65 32.77 20.37 -42.59
N ALA A 66 31.67 19.68 -42.26
CA ALA A 66 30.76 19.09 -43.24
C ALA A 66 29.87 20.16 -43.89
N GLY A 67 29.55 20.00 -45.18
CA GLY A 67 28.72 20.96 -45.93
C GLY A 67 27.44 21.34 -45.18
N PHE A 68 27.21 22.64 -45.02
CA PHE A 68 26.16 23.27 -44.19
C PHE A 68 24.79 22.58 -44.25
N ALA A 69 24.36 22.11 -45.43
CA ALA A 69 23.09 21.41 -45.61
C ALA A 69 23.03 20.05 -44.87
N ALA A 70 24.12 19.29 -44.85
CA ALA A 70 24.21 18.02 -44.12
C ALA A 70 24.21 18.24 -42.60
N ALA A 71 24.93 19.27 -42.13
CA ALA A 71 24.93 19.66 -40.72
C ALA A 71 23.52 20.10 -40.24
N LEU A 72 22.78 20.84 -41.07
CA LEU A 72 21.39 21.22 -40.81
C LEU A 72 20.46 20.01 -40.68
N GLN A 73 20.56 19.03 -41.59
CA GLN A 73 19.73 17.82 -41.55
C GLN A 73 20.03 16.95 -40.32
N LEU A 74 21.31 16.76 -40.00
CA LEU A 74 21.74 16.03 -38.81
C LEU A 74 21.29 16.74 -37.52
N GLY A 75 21.45 18.07 -37.46
CA GLY A 75 20.99 18.87 -36.34
C GLY A 75 19.48 18.77 -36.10
N ALA A 76 18.68 18.78 -37.17
CA ALA A 76 17.23 18.59 -37.08
C ALA A 76 16.86 17.21 -36.56
N LEU A 77 17.47 16.15 -37.09
CA LEU A 77 17.24 14.77 -36.66
C LEU A 77 17.60 14.58 -35.17
N VAL A 78 18.77 15.07 -34.74
CA VAL A 78 19.19 14.98 -33.35
C VAL A 78 18.29 15.80 -32.44
N GLY A 79 17.86 16.99 -32.88
CA GLY A 79 16.90 17.83 -32.16
C GLY A 79 15.56 17.13 -31.91
N GLU A 80 15.03 16.42 -32.91
CA GLU A 80 13.82 15.61 -32.78
C GLU A 80 14.00 14.50 -31.74
N ARG A 81 15.14 13.78 -31.78
CA ARG A 81 15.45 12.72 -30.80
C ARG A 81 15.60 13.23 -29.37
N VAL A 82 16.18 14.42 -29.19
CA VAL A 82 16.26 15.07 -27.87
C VAL A 82 14.87 15.43 -27.36
N ALA A 83 14.00 15.97 -28.23
CA ALA A 83 12.63 16.30 -27.86
C ALA A 83 11.82 15.05 -27.48
N GLU A 84 11.93 13.98 -28.27
CA GLU A 84 11.32 12.67 -27.98
C GLU A 84 11.81 12.11 -26.63
N ALA A 85 13.12 12.13 -26.39
CA ALA A 85 13.71 11.64 -25.15
C ALA A 85 13.30 12.45 -23.91
N ARG A 86 13.10 13.78 -24.05
CA ARG A 86 12.53 14.64 -22.99
C ARG A 86 11.09 14.28 -22.69
N ALA A 87 10.28 14.05 -23.72
CA ALA A 87 8.91 13.61 -23.55
C ALA A 87 8.85 12.24 -22.85
N ASP A 88 9.72 11.31 -23.21
CA ASP A 88 9.81 10.00 -22.57
C ASP A 88 10.24 10.07 -21.10
N GLU A 89 11.23 10.90 -20.76
CA GLU A 89 11.61 11.12 -19.36
C GLU A 89 10.46 11.72 -18.55
N SER A 90 9.73 12.69 -19.13
CA SER A 90 8.55 13.28 -18.49
C SER A 90 7.47 12.21 -18.23
N ARG A 91 7.15 11.38 -19.23
CA ARG A 91 6.19 10.25 -19.07
C ARG A 91 6.64 9.26 -17.99
N ALA A 92 7.93 8.91 -17.98
CA ALA A 92 8.48 8.00 -16.98
C ALA A 92 8.42 8.61 -15.56
N SER A 93 8.64 9.92 -15.42
CA SER A 93 8.44 10.63 -14.16
C SER A 93 6.99 10.55 -13.68
N THR A 94 6.03 10.82 -14.57
CA THR A 94 4.60 10.68 -14.26
C THR A 94 4.24 9.24 -13.86
N ALA A 95 4.82 8.23 -14.50
CA ALA A 95 4.62 6.83 -14.13
C ALA A 95 5.14 6.53 -12.72
N VAL A 96 6.29 7.10 -12.32
CA VAL A 96 6.82 6.98 -10.95
C VAL A 96 5.85 7.60 -9.93
N ASP A 97 5.32 8.78 -10.21
CA ASP A 97 4.40 9.46 -9.30
C ASP A 97 3.09 8.66 -9.14
N HIS A 98 2.52 8.17 -10.24
CA HIS A 98 1.36 7.28 -10.17
C HIS A 98 1.64 5.99 -9.41
N ALA A 99 2.80 5.35 -9.63
CA ALA A 99 3.17 4.13 -8.90
C ALA A 99 3.30 4.39 -7.40
N ARG A 100 3.85 5.55 -6.99
CA ARG A 100 3.93 5.97 -5.58
C ARG A 100 2.55 6.20 -4.97
N ASP A 101 1.66 6.89 -5.68
CA ASP A 101 0.29 7.13 -5.22
C ASP A 101 -0.47 5.82 -5.00
N HIS A 102 -0.35 4.88 -5.94
CA HIS A 102 -0.93 3.54 -5.81
C HIS A 102 -0.37 2.79 -4.60
N LEU A 103 0.94 2.84 -4.37
CA LEU A 103 1.58 2.22 -3.21
C LEU A 103 1.09 2.83 -1.89
N VAL A 104 0.97 4.16 -1.82
CA VAL A 104 0.44 4.86 -0.63
C VAL A 104 -1.02 4.45 -0.37
N ALA A 105 -1.85 4.40 -1.41
CA ALA A 105 -3.24 3.97 -1.29
C ALA A 105 -3.34 2.51 -0.80
N ALA A 106 -2.52 1.60 -1.34
CA ALA A 106 -2.47 0.21 -0.92
C ALA A 106 -2.08 0.07 0.56
N ARG A 107 -1.06 0.81 1.02
CA ARG A 107 -0.63 0.83 2.43
C ARG A 107 -1.72 1.31 3.37
N ARG A 108 -2.42 2.40 3.01
CA ARG A 108 -3.54 2.93 3.82
C ARG A 108 -4.66 1.91 3.96
N GLN A 109 -4.95 1.14 2.91
CA GLN A 109 -5.99 0.10 2.94
C GLN A 109 -5.60 -1.06 3.85
N VAL A 110 -4.33 -1.51 3.80
CA VAL A 110 -3.78 -2.54 4.71
C VAL A 110 -3.95 -2.08 6.16
N GLN A 111 -3.42 -0.89 6.50
CA GLN A 111 -3.47 -0.34 7.85
C GLN A 111 -4.90 -0.19 8.38
N THR A 112 -5.84 0.19 7.51
CA THR A 112 -7.26 0.31 7.89
C THR A 112 -7.87 -1.03 8.29
N VAL A 113 -7.60 -2.09 7.52
CA VAL A 113 -8.10 -3.44 7.82
C VAL A 113 -7.44 -3.99 9.08
N GLU A 114 -6.13 -3.78 9.25
CA GLU A 114 -5.41 -4.16 10.47
C GLU A 114 -5.99 -3.47 11.70
N ALA A 115 -6.18 -2.15 11.66
CA ALA A 115 -6.77 -1.38 12.75
C ALA A 115 -8.18 -1.88 13.11
N LEU A 116 -9.00 -2.24 12.11
CA LEU A 116 -10.32 -2.80 12.33
C LEU A 116 -10.25 -4.17 13.04
N LEU A 117 -9.35 -5.04 12.61
CA LEU A 117 -9.14 -6.35 13.24
C LEU A 117 -8.66 -6.22 14.68
N VAL A 118 -7.74 -5.30 14.96
CA VAL A 118 -7.26 -4.98 16.31
C VAL A 118 -8.42 -4.52 17.20
N ARG A 119 -9.18 -3.51 16.77
CA ARG A 119 -10.34 -3.00 17.53
C ARG A 119 -11.40 -4.06 17.80
N ARG A 120 -11.62 -4.99 16.86
CA ARG A 120 -12.55 -6.12 17.06
C ARG A 120 -12.02 -7.11 18.09
N ALA A 121 -10.72 -7.43 18.05
CA ALA A 121 -10.09 -8.29 19.04
C ALA A 121 -10.13 -7.69 20.45
N GLU A 122 -9.88 -6.38 20.58
CA GLU A 122 -9.98 -5.65 21.85
C GLU A 122 -11.39 -5.70 22.42
N ARG A 123 -12.41 -5.38 21.61
CA ARG A 123 -13.81 -5.46 22.04
C ARG A 123 -14.22 -6.84 22.53
N ARG A 124 -13.71 -7.91 21.91
CA ARG A 124 -13.94 -9.29 22.39
C ARG A 124 -13.26 -9.56 23.72
N ARG A 125 -12.00 -9.15 23.89
CA ARG A 125 -11.30 -9.29 25.17
C ARG A 125 -11.99 -8.51 26.29
N GLU A 126 -12.54 -7.34 25.99
CA GLU A 126 -13.34 -6.57 26.96
C GLU A 126 -14.68 -7.22 27.26
N ALA A 127 -15.35 -7.81 26.28
CA ALA A 127 -16.58 -8.57 26.49
C ALA A 127 -16.34 -9.79 27.39
N LEU A 128 -15.27 -10.56 27.12
CA LEU A 128 -14.86 -11.70 27.94
C LEU A 128 -14.54 -11.27 29.38
N ARG A 129 -13.72 -10.25 29.57
CA ARG A 129 -13.41 -9.71 30.90
C ARG A 129 -14.66 -9.28 31.67
N ARG A 130 -15.61 -8.62 31.00
CA ARG A 130 -16.89 -8.23 31.63
C ARG A 130 -17.76 -9.44 31.99
N GLN A 131 -17.73 -10.50 31.18
CA GLN A 131 -18.45 -11.73 31.49
C GLN A 131 -17.82 -12.43 32.71
N GLU A 132 -16.50 -12.61 32.70
CA GLU A 132 -15.74 -13.21 33.82
C GLU A 132 -16.00 -12.45 35.13
N GLN A 133 -16.02 -11.12 35.08
CA GLN A 133 -16.32 -10.30 36.26
C GLN A 133 -17.74 -10.53 36.79
N ARG A 134 -18.75 -10.62 35.91
CA ARG A 134 -20.13 -10.92 36.32
C ARG A 134 -20.24 -12.30 36.96
N GLU A 135 -19.57 -13.30 36.39
CA GLU A 135 -19.56 -14.67 36.94
C GLU A 135 -18.93 -14.70 38.34
N LEU A 136 -17.87 -13.93 38.59
CA LEU A 136 -17.26 -13.78 39.91
C LEU A 136 -18.19 -13.06 40.91
N ASP A 137 -18.85 -11.99 40.48
CA ASP A 137 -19.79 -11.24 41.31
C ASP A 137 -21.00 -12.12 41.70
N ASP A 138 -21.53 -12.91 40.76
CA ASP A 138 -22.62 -13.86 40.99
C ASP A 138 -22.22 -14.95 42.00
N LEU A 139 -21.00 -15.50 41.88
CA LEU A 139 -20.46 -16.47 42.83
C LEU A 139 -20.27 -15.87 44.23
N ALA A 140 -19.81 -14.63 44.32
CA ALA A 140 -19.65 -13.91 45.59
C ALA A 140 -21.02 -13.67 46.25
N ALA A 141 -22.03 -13.25 45.48
CA ALA A 141 -23.39 -13.06 45.97
C ALA A 141 -24.00 -14.36 46.49
N GLN A 142 -23.86 -15.48 45.76
CA GLN A 142 -24.35 -16.79 46.19
C GLN A 142 -23.72 -17.26 47.51
N ARG A 143 -22.40 -17.04 47.68
CA ARG A 143 -21.70 -17.37 48.94
C ARG A 143 -22.17 -16.49 50.10
N TRP A 144 -22.39 -15.21 49.86
CA TRP A 144 -22.87 -14.29 50.88
C TRP A 144 -24.28 -14.68 51.38
N ILE A 145 -25.20 -15.00 50.46
CA ILE A 145 -26.55 -15.45 50.82
C ILE A 145 -26.49 -16.72 51.67
N ARG A 146 -25.71 -17.73 51.26
CA ARG A 146 -25.58 -18.99 52.02
C ARG A 146 -25.05 -18.77 53.44
N GLY A 147 -24.05 -17.89 53.60
CA GLY A 147 -23.51 -17.57 54.93
C GLY A 147 -24.48 -16.83 55.84
N GLN A 148 -25.48 -16.13 55.30
CA GLN A 148 -26.55 -15.50 56.09
C GLN A 148 -27.62 -16.51 56.55
N GLU A 149 -27.84 -17.58 55.79
CA GLU A 149 -28.80 -18.64 56.13
C GLU A 149 -28.26 -19.58 57.21
N GLU A 150 -26.94 -19.85 57.25
CA GLU A 150 -26.30 -20.70 58.26
C GLU A 150 -26.11 -20.01 59.63
N GLY A 151 -26.20 -18.67 59.67
CA GLY A 151 -26.06 -17.86 60.89
C GLY A 151 -27.38 -17.52 61.60
N ARG A 152 -28.52 -18.02 61.09
CA ARG A 152 -29.85 -17.92 61.71
C ARG A 152 -30.26 -19.24 62.34
#